data_AF-A0A942LRD0-F1
#
_entry.id   AF-A0A942LRD0-F1
#
_cell.length_a   1.000
_cell.length_b   1.000
_cell.length_c   1.000
_cell.angle_alpha   90.00
_cell.angle_beta   90.00
_cell.angle_gamma   90.00
#
_symmetry.space_group_name_H-M   'P 1'
#
loop_
_entity.id
_entity.type
_entity.pdbx_description
1 polymer ?
#
loop_
_entity_poly.entity_id
_entity_poly.type
_entity_poly.pdbx_seq_one_letter_code
_entity_poly.pdbx_strand_id
1 'polypeptide(L)'
;MYWAEGTKEKDYRTGRRTSLNNSDPQMILLFRRWLEKFCSIKEKDLVYGLYIHKTADWRKAQKYWSKILSVPVGFIKIYFKRHKIKTNRKNVYKKYYGLLRIVVKKSVNLNRKITGWIEGIYK
;
A
#
# COMPACT_ATOMS: atom_id res chain seq x y z
N MET A 1 3.75 17.25 1.12
CA MET A 1 3.84 15.87 1.64
C MET A 1 2.45 15.27 1.72
N TYR A 2 2.10 14.25 0.93
CA TYR A 2 0.83 13.54 1.10
C TYR A 2 0.98 12.61 2.33
N TRP A 3 0.56 13.12 3.48
CA TRP A 3 0.55 12.36 4.73
C TRP A 3 -0.47 11.24 4.59
N ALA A 4 0.01 10.01 4.36
CA ALA A 4 -0.86 8.84 4.28
C ALA A 4 -1.51 8.59 5.66
N GLU A 5 -2.74 9.06 5.85
CA GLU A 5 -3.50 8.94 7.11
C GLU A 5 -3.68 7.49 7.61
N GLY A 6 -3.45 6.49 6.76
CA GLY A 6 -3.76 5.09 7.04
C GLY A 6 -2.91 4.39 8.11
N THR A 7 -1.76 4.97 8.52
CA THR A 7 -0.81 4.29 9.43
C THR A 7 -0.25 5.12 10.58
N LYS A 8 -0.78 6.32 10.88
CA LYS A 8 -0.39 7.06 12.08
C LYS A 8 -0.51 6.16 13.30
N GLU A 9 0.58 5.87 14.02
CA GLU A 9 0.51 5.16 15.29
C GLU A 9 -0.39 5.98 16.23
N LYS A 10 -1.32 5.31 16.92
CA LYS A 10 -2.18 5.96 17.92
C LYS A 10 -1.67 5.48 19.27
N ASP A 11 -1.65 6.34 20.28
CA ASP A 11 -1.04 6.05 21.59
C ASP A 11 -1.55 4.76 22.24
N TYR A 12 -2.79 4.36 21.93
CA TYR A 12 -3.42 3.13 22.43
C TYR A 12 -3.19 1.86 21.58
N ARG A 13 -2.45 1.94 20.47
CA ARG A 13 -2.19 0.82 19.53
C ARG A 13 -0.75 0.84 19.04
N THR A 14 0.14 0.42 19.91
CA THR A 14 1.56 0.21 19.63
C THR A 14 1.77 -1.02 18.73
N GLY A 15 2.72 -0.94 17.78
CA GLY A 15 3.11 -2.10 16.95
C GLY A 15 2.46 -2.15 15.56
N ARG A 16 2.04 -1.02 14.99
CA ARG A 16 1.55 -1.00 13.60
C ARG A 16 2.64 -1.37 12.61
N ARG A 17 2.30 -2.25 11.67
CA ARG A 17 3.16 -2.52 10.51
C ARG A 17 3.19 -1.31 9.60
N THR A 18 4.38 -0.98 9.12
CA THR A 18 4.64 0.03 8.09
C THR A 18 3.93 -0.44 6.82
N SER A 19 2.98 0.35 6.34
CA SER A 19 2.25 0.02 5.12
C SER A 19 1.77 1.25 4.38
N LEU A 20 1.69 1.14 3.05
CA LEU A 20 1.11 2.14 2.17
C LEU A 20 -0.03 1.50 1.38
N ASN A 21 -1.12 2.24 1.19
CA ASN A 21 -2.20 1.91 0.27
C ASN A 21 -2.36 3.05 -0.73
N ASN A 22 -2.24 2.80 -2.04
CA ASN A 22 -2.44 3.83 -3.06
C ASN A 22 -2.93 3.23 -4.40
N SER A 23 -3.67 4.00 -5.18
CA SER A 23 -4.02 3.65 -6.57
C SER A 23 -2.99 4.14 -7.58
N ASP A 24 -2.16 5.11 -7.23
CA ASP A 24 -1.13 5.66 -8.09
C ASP A 24 0.10 4.72 -8.14
N PRO A 25 0.46 4.17 -9.33
CA PRO A 25 1.62 3.32 -9.51
C PRO A 25 2.95 3.99 -9.15
N GLN A 26 3.09 5.29 -9.41
CA GLN A 26 4.33 6.02 -9.14
C GLN A 26 4.57 6.09 -7.63
N MET A 27 3.53 6.38 -6.85
CA MET A 27 3.60 6.40 -5.39
C MET A 27 3.94 5.03 -4.79
N ILE A 28 3.37 3.95 -5.35
CA ILE A 28 3.69 2.59 -4.94
C ILE A 28 5.17 2.26 -5.21
N LEU A 29 5.65 2.56 -6.42
CA LEU A 29 7.03 2.28 -6.81
C LEU A 29 8.03 3.11 -6.00
N LEU A 30 7.71 4.38 -5.76
CA LEU A 30 8.51 5.27 -4.92
C LEU A 30 8.65 4.69 -3.51
N PHE A 31 7.54 4.29 -2.90
CA PHE A 31 7.55 3.71 -1.57
C PHE A 31 8.35 2.40 -1.50
N ARG A 32 8.17 1.49 -2.48
CA ARG A 32 8.95 0.26 -2.55
C ARG A 32 10.46 0.55 -2.67
N ARG A 33 10.85 1.43 -3.59
CA ARG A 33 12.26 1.82 -3.79
C ARG A 33 12.84 2.49 -2.55
N TRP A 34 12.07 3.30 -1.86
CA TRP A 34 12.50 3.94 -0.63
C TRP A 34 12.74 2.92 0.49
N LEU A 35 11.84 1.95 0.66
CA LEU A 35 12.00 0.84 1.60
C LEU A 35 13.27 0.02 1.31
N GLU A 36 13.53 -0.28 0.04
CA GLU A 36 14.72 -1.02 -0.38
C GLU A 36 16.00 -0.20 -0.13
N LYS A 37 16.07 1.03 -0.65
CA LYS A 37 17.30 1.82 -0.65
C LYS A 37 17.66 2.45 0.70
N PHE A 38 16.68 2.93 1.46
CA PHE A 38 16.94 3.71 2.68
C PHE A 38 16.60 2.95 3.97
N CYS A 39 15.77 1.91 3.88
CA CYS A 39 15.36 1.11 5.02
C CYS A 39 15.92 -0.33 4.98
N SER A 40 16.68 -0.69 3.94
CA SER A 40 17.30 -2.00 3.74
C SER A 40 16.29 -3.16 3.81
N ILE A 41 15.05 -2.92 3.40
CA ILE A 41 13.98 -3.93 3.40
C ILE A 41 14.07 -4.77 2.13
N LYS A 42 14.14 -6.09 2.29
CA LYS A 42 14.20 -7.05 1.18
C LYS A 42 12.80 -7.37 0.66
N GLU A 43 12.70 -7.72 -0.61
CA GLU A 43 11.43 -8.07 -1.28
C GLU A 43 10.66 -9.18 -0.54
N LYS A 44 11.35 -10.18 0.02
CA LYS A 44 10.75 -11.29 0.80
C LYS A 44 9.98 -10.83 2.05
N ASP A 45 10.32 -9.64 2.55
CA ASP A 45 9.71 -9.02 3.72
C ASP A 45 8.53 -8.12 3.34
N LEU A 46 8.25 -7.95 2.05
CA LEU A 46 7.09 -7.22 1.54
C LEU A 46 5.91 -8.16 1.30
N VAL A 47 4.71 -7.66 1.56
CA VAL A 47 3.44 -8.32 1.24
C VAL A 47 2.59 -7.38 0.42
N TYR A 48 2.11 -7.88 -0.72
CA TYR A 48 1.27 -7.14 -1.64
C TYR A 48 -0.20 -7.55 -1.50
N GLY A 49 -1.08 -6.56 -1.38
CA GLY A 49 -2.52 -6.77 -1.32
C GLY A 49 -3.26 -5.84 -2.28
N LEU A 50 -4.11 -6.38 -3.14
CA LEU A 50 -4.95 -5.60 -4.05
C LEU A 50 -6.37 -5.48 -3.49
N TYR A 51 -6.75 -4.27 -3.09
CA TYR A 51 -8.11 -3.95 -2.65
C TYR A 51 -8.93 -3.44 -3.83
N ILE A 52 -9.94 -4.21 -4.23
CA ILE A 52 -10.75 -3.93 -5.41
C ILE A 52 -12.24 -4.21 -5.15
N HIS A 53 -13.12 -3.55 -5.89
CA HIS A 53 -14.55 -3.82 -5.86
C HIS A 53 -14.89 -5.13 -6.56
N LYS A 54 -15.91 -5.85 -6.06
CA LYS A 54 -16.37 -7.10 -6.67
C LYS A 54 -16.84 -6.93 -8.12
N THR A 55 -17.37 -5.75 -8.47
CA THR A 55 -17.84 -5.44 -9.83
C THR A 55 -16.73 -5.08 -10.80
N ALA A 56 -15.50 -4.88 -10.34
CA ALA A 56 -14.37 -4.56 -11.20
C ALA A 56 -13.59 -5.82 -11.60
N ASP A 57 -12.93 -5.78 -12.77
CA ASP A 57 -12.09 -6.89 -13.25
C ASP A 57 -10.80 -7.00 -12.42
N TRP A 58 -10.87 -7.80 -11.36
CA TRP A 58 -9.76 -8.04 -10.45
C TRP A 58 -8.60 -8.78 -11.11
N ARG A 59 -8.85 -9.62 -12.12
CA ARG A 59 -7.79 -10.36 -12.83
C ARG A 59 -6.96 -9.41 -13.67
N LYS A 60 -7.60 -8.50 -14.39
CA LYS A 60 -6.92 -7.45 -15.16
C LYS A 60 -6.13 -6.52 -14.23
N ALA A 61 -6.71 -6.13 -13.10
CA ALA A 61 -6.01 -5.31 -12.11
C ALA A 61 -4.81 -6.03 -11.46
N GLN A 62 -4.93 -7.32 -11.14
CA GLN A 62 -3.82 -8.09 -10.57
C GLN A 62 -2.67 -8.23 -11.57
N LYS A 63 -2.97 -8.51 -12.85
CA LYS A 63 -1.97 -8.54 -13.93
C LYS A 63 -1.29 -7.18 -14.13
N TYR A 64 -2.07 -6.09 -14.08
CA TYR A 64 -1.54 -4.74 -14.15
C TYR A 64 -0.51 -4.47 -13.04
N TRP A 65 -0.87 -4.74 -11.78
CA TRP A 65 0.04 -4.52 -10.65
C TRP A 65 1.24 -5.48 -10.63
N SER A 66 1.05 -6.73 -11.07
CA SER A 66 2.15 -7.68 -11.27
C SER A 66 3.19 -7.13 -12.24
N LYS A 67 2.77 -6.55 -13.37
CA LYS A 67 3.67 -5.88 -14.34
C LYS A 67 4.38 -4.67 -13.73
N ILE A 68 3.64 -3.80 -13.05
CA ILE A 68 4.22 -2.60 -12.40
C ILE A 68 5.28 -2.99 -11.37
N LEU A 69 4.99 -3.97 -10.51
CA LEU A 69 5.89 -4.42 -9.46
C LEU A 69 6.96 -5.40 -9.96
N SER A 70 6.84 -5.95 -11.18
CA SER A 70 7.70 -7.06 -11.65
C SER A 70 7.71 -8.24 -10.67
N VAL A 71 6.53 -8.63 -10.16
CA VAL A 71 6.34 -9.79 -9.27
C VAL A 71 5.31 -10.75 -9.87
N PRO A 72 5.37 -12.06 -9.58
CA PRO A 72 4.36 -13.00 -10.05
C PRO A 72 2.95 -12.62 -9.59
N VAL A 73 1.94 -12.82 -10.44
CA VAL A 73 0.53 -12.50 -10.15
C VAL A 73 0.06 -13.11 -8.82
N GLY A 74 0.49 -14.35 -8.53
CA GLY A 74 0.14 -15.07 -7.29
C GLY A 74 0.70 -14.44 -6.00
N PHE A 75 1.67 -13.53 -6.09
CA PHE A 75 2.23 -12.85 -4.91
C PHE A 75 1.35 -11.69 -4.42
N ILE A 76 0.36 -11.28 -5.23
CA ILE A 76 -0.57 -10.21 -4.90
C ILE A 76 -1.88 -10.82 -4.40
N LYS A 77 -2.14 -10.71 -3.10
CA LYS A 77 -3.38 -11.20 -2.48
C LYS A 77 -4.55 -10.29 -2.79
N ILE A 78 -5.69 -10.85 -3.23
CA ILE A 78 -6.89 -10.08 -3.57
C ILE A 78 -7.78 -9.87 -2.34
N TYR A 79 -8.26 -8.64 -2.15
CA TYR A 79 -9.20 -8.24 -1.11
C TYR A 79 -10.39 -7.53 -1.74
N PHE A 80 -11.58 -8.13 -1.62
CA PHE A 80 -12.80 -7.53 -2.13
C PHE A 80 -13.40 -6.54 -1.13
N LYS A 81 -13.58 -5.28 -1.56
CA LYS A 81 -14.30 -4.27 -0.78
C LYS A 81 -15.80 -4.58 -0.80
N ARG A 82 -16.43 -4.66 0.38
CA ARG A 82 -17.90 -4.79 0.52
C ARG A 82 -18.59 -3.56 -0.09
N HIS A 83 -19.73 -3.78 -0.76
CA HIS A 83 -20.50 -2.72 -1.41
C HIS A 83 -21.00 -1.68 -0.40
N LYS A 84 -20.82 -0.39 -0.70
CA LYS A 84 -21.71 0.67 -0.22
C LYS A 84 -22.72 0.92 -1.34
N ILE A 85 -24.02 0.74 -1.03
CA ILE A 85 -25.13 0.71 -1.99
C ILE A 85 -25.36 2.05 -2.70
N LYS A 86 -24.80 3.16 -2.19
CA LYS A 86 -24.80 4.46 -2.88
C LYS A 86 -23.37 4.94 -3.10
N THR A 87 -22.95 5.01 -4.35
CA THR A 87 -21.70 5.70 -4.70
C THR A 87 -21.89 6.57 -5.94
N ASN A 88 -21.98 7.89 -5.75
CA ASN A 88 -21.85 8.94 -6.78
C ASN A 88 -20.39 9.05 -7.25
N ARG A 89 -19.78 7.93 -7.67
CA ARG A 89 -18.37 7.93 -8.08
C ARG A 89 -18.26 8.46 -9.49
N LYS A 90 -17.57 9.59 -9.63
CA LYS A 90 -17.13 10.15 -10.92
C LYS A 90 -15.98 9.34 -11.57
N ASN A 91 -15.28 8.51 -10.78
CA ASN A 91 -14.18 7.66 -11.25
C ASN A 91 -14.67 6.27 -11.71
N VAL A 92 -15.60 6.24 -12.66
CA VAL A 92 -15.96 5.02 -13.43
C VAL A 92 -15.00 4.82 -14.62
N TYR A 93 -13.92 5.59 -14.67
CA TYR A 93 -13.00 5.63 -15.80
C TYR A 93 -12.35 4.28 -16.07
N LYS A 94 -12.30 3.94 -17.37
CA LYS A 94 -11.79 2.73 -18.06
C LYS A 94 -10.41 2.18 -17.62
N LYS A 95 -9.75 2.74 -16.60
CA LYS A 95 -8.41 2.36 -16.10
C LYS A 95 -8.32 2.28 -14.56
N TYR A 96 -9.40 1.97 -13.86
CA TYR A 96 -9.33 1.71 -12.41
C TYR A 96 -8.81 0.30 -12.13
N TYR A 97 -7.60 0.21 -11.55
CA TYR A 97 -6.97 -1.07 -11.17
C TYR A 97 -6.96 -1.32 -9.66
N GLY A 98 -7.88 -0.71 -8.90
CA GLY A 98 -7.94 -0.89 -7.44
C GLY A 98 -6.92 -0.06 -6.65
N LEU A 99 -6.82 -0.33 -5.35
CA LEU A 99 -5.76 0.17 -4.48
C LEU A 99 -4.77 -0.96 -4.20
N LEU A 100 -3.49 -0.71 -4.44
CA LEU A 100 -2.44 -1.63 -4.03
C LEU A 100 -1.96 -1.26 -2.62
N ARG A 101 -1.78 -2.29 -1.81
CA ARG A 101 -1.20 -2.24 -0.47
C ARG A 101 0.18 -2.88 -0.48
N ILE A 102 1.16 -2.19 0.08
CA ILE A 102 2.46 -2.75 0.45
C ILE A 102 2.51 -2.79 1.97
N VAL A 103 2.81 -3.95 2.56
CA VAL A 103 3.05 -4.11 4.00
C VAL A 103 4.44 -4.67 4.23
N VAL A 104 5.19 -4.09 5.16
CA VAL A 104 6.47 -4.63 5.61
C VAL A 104 6.24 -5.60 6.78
N LYS A 105 6.73 -6.84 6.66
CA LYS A 105 6.70 -7.84 7.73
C LYS A 105 7.63 -7.41 8.87
N LYS A 106 7.26 -7.76 10.12
CA LYS A 106 8.08 -7.53 11.33
C LYS A 106 8.64 -6.09 11.44
N SER A 107 7.88 -5.08 11.02
CA SER A 107 8.39 -3.73 10.80
C SER A 107 8.22 -2.77 11.99
N VAL A 108 8.13 -3.27 13.22
CA VAL A 108 7.92 -2.43 14.40
C VAL A 108 9.09 -1.46 14.60
N ASN A 109 10.32 -1.96 14.46
CA ASN A 109 11.52 -1.12 14.55
C ASN A 109 11.59 -0.09 13.43
N LEU A 110 11.19 -0.47 12.21
CA LEU A 110 11.11 0.47 11.09
C LEU A 110 10.09 1.58 11.37
N ASN A 111 8.93 1.23 11.92
CA ASN A 111 7.91 2.22 12.28
C ASN A 111 8.47 3.22 13.29
N ARG A 112 9.07 2.75 14.39
CA ARG A 112 9.73 3.62 15.39
C ARG A 112 10.81 4.53 14.77
N LYS A 113 11.61 4.01 13.85
CA LYS A 113 12.63 4.79 13.12
C LYS A 113 12.00 5.92 12.30
N ILE A 114 10.92 5.62 11.58
CA ILE A 114 10.17 6.61 10.80
C ILE A 114 9.57 7.68 11.72
N THR A 115 8.99 7.28 12.85
CA THR A 115 8.46 8.22 13.85
C THR A 115 9.55 9.16 14.36
N GLY A 116 10.71 8.63 14.75
CA GLY A 116 11.85 9.45 15.19
C GLY A 116 12.37 10.40 14.10
N TRP A 117 12.40 9.97 12.83
CA TRP A 117 12.72 10.86 11.71
C TRP A 117 11.72 12.00 11.54
N ILE A 118 10.42 11.72 11.66
CA ILE A 118 9.37 12.74 11.57
C ILE A 118 9.51 13.74 12.71
N GLU A 119 9.68 13.28 13.95
CA GLU A 119 9.85 14.13 15.13
C GLU A 119 11.10 15.01 15.05
N GLY A 120 12.21 14.47 14.52
CA GLY A 120 13.46 15.21 14.37
C GLY A 120 13.49 16.22 13.21
N ILE A 121 12.61 16.09 12.22
CA ILE A 121 12.48 17.05 11.10
C ILE A 121 11.39 18.10 11.39
N TYR A 122 10.35 17.72 12.13
CA TYR A 122 9.23 18.61 12.44
C TYR A 122 9.53 19.58 13.60
N LYS A 123 10.45 19.23 14.50
CA LYS A 123 11.02 20.18 15.46
C LYS A 123 11.97 21.15 14.77
#